data_AF-A0A352SBA8-F1
#
_entry.id   AF-A0A352SBA8-F1
#
_cell.length_a   1.000
_cell.length_b   1.000
_cell.length_c   1.000
_cell.angle_alpha   90.00
_cell.angle_beta   90.00
_cell.angle_gamma   90.00
#
_symmetry.space_group_name_H-M   'P 1'
#
loop_
_entity.id
_entity.type
_entity.pdbx_description
1 polymer ?
#
loop_
_entity_poly.entity_id
_entity_poly.type
_entity_poly.pdbx_seq_one_letter_code
_entity_poly.pdbx_strand_id
1 'polypeptide(L)'
;ARIDGWPVVVVASDPYHYGGAWDRQTTEKYMRMVDLAEQFHLPVLNLVDVPGFRIGLEAEKEGVMRAGVRALTAVAQSTVPWCTVILRKAFGVAGGGHQNADRFNFRYAWPSAQWGSLPIEGGLEVAYKAEIEAASDPDAA
;
A
#
# COMPACT_ATOMS: atom_id res chain seq x y z
N ALA A 1 9.67 -6.53 -16.65
CA ALA A 1 8.98 -6.17 -17.92
C ALA A 1 9.83 -5.17 -18.71
N ARG A 2 9.33 -4.59 -19.80
CA ARG A 2 9.99 -3.47 -20.50
C ARG A 2 9.01 -2.34 -20.82
N ILE A 3 9.47 -1.09 -20.76
CA ILE A 3 8.75 0.11 -21.20
C ILE A 3 9.67 0.83 -22.18
N ASP A 4 9.22 1.03 -23.43
CA ASP A 4 10.05 1.61 -24.50
C ASP A 4 11.43 0.93 -24.64
N GLY A 5 11.45 -0.40 -24.49
CA GLY A 5 12.68 -1.21 -24.51
C GLY A 5 13.48 -1.23 -23.21
N TRP A 6 13.23 -0.33 -22.26
CA TRP A 6 13.94 -0.27 -20.97
C TRP A 6 13.44 -1.34 -19.99
N PRO A 7 14.32 -2.13 -19.36
CA PRO A 7 13.92 -3.11 -18.36
C PRO A 7 13.37 -2.41 -17.10
N VAL A 8 12.22 -2.89 -16.61
CA VAL A 8 11.55 -2.36 -15.41
C VAL A 8 11.18 -3.51 -14.49
N VAL A 9 11.30 -3.28 -13.18
CA VAL A 9 10.68 -4.13 -12.15
C VAL A 9 9.24 -3.70 -12.01
N VAL A 10 8.30 -4.64 -12.19
CA VAL A 10 6.86 -4.36 -12.02
C VAL A 10 6.39 -5.06 -10.78
N VAL A 11 5.73 -4.31 -9.90
CA VAL A 11 5.07 -4.82 -8.72
C VAL A 11 3.61 -4.40 -8.75
N ALA A 12 2.71 -5.32 -8.42
CA ALA A 12 1.28 -5.09 -8.44
C ALA A 12 0.62 -5.83 -7.27
N SER A 13 -0.32 -5.16 -6.62
CA SER A 13 -1.23 -5.79 -5.67
C SER A 13 -2.23 -6.68 -6.42
N ASP A 14 -2.58 -7.82 -5.84
CA ASP A 14 -3.65 -8.66 -6.36
C ASP A 14 -4.88 -8.57 -5.45
N PRO A 15 -5.92 -7.81 -5.84
CA PRO A 15 -7.12 -7.66 -5.02
C PRO A 15 -7.95 -8.95 -4.92
N TYR A 16 -7.72 -9.98 -5.75
CA TYR A 16 -8.38 -11.28 -5.63
C TYR A 16 -7.78 -12.16 -4.53
N HIS A 17 -6.64 -11.77 -3.97
CA HIS A 17 -5.98 -12.47 -2.87
C HIS A 17 -5.96 -11.58 -1.61
N TYR A 18 -6.75 -11.96 -0.60
CA TYR A 18 -6.94 -11.19 0.64
C TYR A 18 -7.31 -9.71 0.41
N GLY A 19 -8.01 -9.39 -0.67
CA GLY A 19 -8.37 -8.02 -1.00
C GLY A 19 -7.18 -7.12 -1.34
N GLY A 20 -5.99 -7.69 -1.57
CA GLY A 20 -4.73 -6.96 -1.79
C GLY A 20 -3.98 -6.59 -0.50
N ALA A 21 -4.43 -7.09 0.65
CA ALA A 21 -3.80 -6.79 1.94
C ALA A 21 -2.38 -7.37 2.04
N TRP A 22 -1.47 -6.62 2.67
CA TRP A 22 -0.10 -7.08 2.89
C TRP A 22 -0.02 -8.00 4.10
N ASP A 23 0.18 -9.29 3.86
CA ASP A 23 0.61 -10.24 4.88
C ASP A 23 2.15 -10.34 4.93
N ARG A 24 2.66 -11.23 5.78
CA ARG A 24 4.10 -11.40 5.94
C ARG A 24 4.78 -11.84 4.64
N GLN A 25 4.20 -12.81 3.95
CA GLN A 25 4.79 -13.39 2.74
C GLN A 25 4.81 -12.37 1.59
N THR A 26 3.70 -11.65 1.42
CA THR A 26 3.56 -10.55 0.44
C THR A 26 4.59 -9.48 0.71
N THR A 27 4.76 -9.10 1.98
CA THR A 27 5.72 -8.08 2.37
C THR A 27 7.17 -8.51 2.15
N GLU A 28 7.55 -9.73 2.53
CA GLU A 28 8.88 -10.27 2.28
C GLU A 28 9.18 -10.40 0.78
N LYS A 29 8.17 -10.80 -0.02
CA LYS A 29 8.26 -10.81 -1.49
C LYS A 29 8.45 -9.41 -2.05
N TYR A 30 7.67 -8.44 -1.58
CA TYR A 30 7.74 -7.05 -2.02
C TYR A 30 9.13 -6.46 -1.73
N MET A 31 9.67 -6.66 -0.52
CA MET A 31 11.02 -6.26 -0.14
C MET A 31 12.07 -6.84 -1.10
N ARG A 32 12.01 -8.16 -1.41
CA ARG A 32 12.94 -8.78 -2.37
C ARG A 32 12.86 -8.18 -3.77
N MET A 33 11.68 -7.72 -4.21
CA MET A 33 11.52 -7.05 -5.50
C MET A 33 12.15 -5.65 -5.50
N VAL A 34 12.04 -4.93 -4.38
CA VAL A 34 12.72 -3.64 -4.18
C VAL A 34 14.24 -3.83 -4.15
N ASP A 35 14.72 -4.82 -3.40
CA ASP A 35 16.16 -5.15 -3.33
C ASP A 35 16.70 -5.54 -4.71
N LEU A 36 15.94 -6.31 -5.49
CA LEU A 36 16.29 -6.66 -6.87
C LEU A 36 16.40 -5.40 -7.74
N ALA A 37 15.42 -4.50 -7.65
CA ALA A 37 15.43 -3.27 -8.41
C ALA A 37 16.66 -2.41 -8.07
N GLU A 38 16.94 -2.25 -6.78
CA GLU A 38 18.09 -1.48 -6.29
C GLU A 38 19.42 -2.10 -6.71
N GLN A 39 19.59 -3.41 -6.50
CA GLN A 39 20.83 -4.14 -6.76
C GLN A 39 21.25 -4.12 -8.24
N PHE A 40 20.27 -4.09 -9.15
CA PHE A 40 20.51 -4.08 -10.59
C PHE A 40 20.18 -2.73 -11.25
N HIS A 41 19.94 -1.70 -10.44
CA HIS A 41 19.66 -0.34 -10.89
C HIS A 41 18.48 -0.24 -11.87
N LEU A 42 17.44 -1.03 -11.63
CA LEU A 42 16.24 -1.09 -12.46
C LEU A 42 15.16 -0.13 -11.93
N PRO A 43 14.52 0.67 -12.79
CA PRO A 43 13.36 1.46 -12.38
C PRO A 43 12.19 0.56 -11.95
N VAL A 44 11.40 1.05 -10.99
CA VAL A 44 10.23 0.35 -10.44
C VAL A 44 8.95 0.98 -10.97
N LEU A 45 8.08 0.16 -11.55
CA LEU A 45 6.68 0.48 -11.80
C LEU A 45 5.82 -0.24 -10.75
N ASN A 46 5.07 0.52 -9.97
CA ASN A 46 4.26 -0.01 -8.89
C ASN A 46 2.76 0.26 -9.12
N LEU A 47 1.95 -0.79 -9.14
CA LEU A 47 0.52 -0.73 -9.38
C LEU A 47 -0.23 -1.04 -8.09
N VAL A 48 -0.82 -0.01 -7.48
CA VAL A 48 -1.30 -0.05 -6.10
C VAL A 48 -2.81 -0.26 -6.02
N ASP A 49 -3.21 -1.34 -5.35
CA ASP A 49 -4.57 -1.59 -4.85
C ASP A 49 -4.47 -2.31 -3.49
N VAL A 50 -4.11 -1.56 -2.45
CA VAL A 50 -3.78 -2.07 -1.10
C VAL A 50 -4.73 -1.45 -0.06
N PRO A 51 -5.56 -2.26 0.62
CA PRO A 51 -6.44 -1.79 1.69
C PRO A 51 -5.71 -1.60 3.04
N GLY A 52 -4.50 -2.14 3.20
CA GLY A 52 -3.74 -2.09 4.44
C GLY A 52 -2.88 -3.34 4.64
N PHE A 53 -2.29 -3.46 5.83
CA PHE A 53 -1.72 -4.73 6.30
C PHE A 53 -2.83 -5.70 6.67
N ARG A 54 -2.57 -7.01 6.54
CA ARG A 54 -3.43 -8.04 7.10
C ARG A 54 -3.44 -7.91 8.62
N ILE A 55 -4.63 -7.85 9.20
CA ILE A 55 -4.86 -7.74 10.66
C ILE A 55 -5.40 -9.05 11.24
N GLY A 56 -5.40 -9.15 12.56
CA GLY A 56 -5.95 -10.29 13.32
C GLY A 56 -4.88 -11.13 14.02
N LEU A 57 -5.32 -12.02 14.91
CA LEU A 57 -4.42 -12.76 15.81
C LEU A 57 -3.32 -13.53 15.07
N GLU A 58 -3.65 -14.20 13.96
CA GLU A 58 -2.66 -14.96 13.19
C GLU A 58 -1.66 -14.03 12.49
N ALA A 59 -2.09 -12.87 11.99
CA ALA A 59 -1.19 -11.87 11.41
C ALA A 59 -0.20 -11.31 12.46
N GLU A 60 -0.66 -11.09 13.69
CA GLU A 60 0.20 -10.67 14.80
C GLU A 60 1.23 -11.74 15.18
N LYS A 61 0.79 -13.01 15.30
CA LYS A 61 1.69 -14.14 15.58
C LYS A 61 2.72 -14.35 14.45
N GLU A 62 2.29 -14.20 13.21
CA GLU A 62 3.17 -14.26 12.04
C GLU A 62 4.16 -13.08 12.00
N GLY A 63 3.91 -12.00 12.74
CA GLY A 63 4.78 -10.82 12.79
C GLY A 63 4.67 -9.95 11.54
N VAL A 64 3.46 -9.82 10.98
CA VAL A 64 3.18 -9.02 9.78
C VAL A 64 3.71 -7.60 9.93
N MET A 65 3.52 -6.95 11.08
CA MET A 65 3.99 -5.58 11.28
C MET A 65 5.51 -5.45 11.17
N ARG A 66 6.27 -6.41 11.73
CA ARG A 66 7.73 -6.41 11.67
C ARG A 66 8.22 -6.61 10.24
N ALA A 67 7.63 -7.53 9.50
CA ALA A 67 7.91 -7.69 8.08
C ALA A 67 7.55 -6.40 7.32
N GLY A 68 6.38 -5.83 7.63
CA GLY A 68 5.82 -4.58 7.10
C GLY A 68 6.84 -3.46 7.11
N VAL A 69 7.27 -3.10 8.31
CA VAL A 69 8.24 -2.01 8.51
C VAL A 69 9.54 -2.28 7.75
N ARG A 70 10.04 -3.52 7.69
CA ARG A 70 11.25 -3.84 6.91
C ARG A 70 11.10 -3.56 5.42
N ALA A 71 9.96 -3.91 4.82
CA ALA A 71 9.71 -3.60 3.42
C ALA A 71 9.58 -2.09 3.19
N LEU A 72 8.92 -1.36 4.09
CA LEU A 72 8.83 0.10 4.01
C LEU A 72 10.21 0.75 4.13
N THR A 73 11.07 0.24 5.01
CA THR A 73 12.47 0.67 5.13
C THR A 73 13.23 0.44 3.82
N ALA A 74 13.07 -0.72 3.16
CA ALA A 74 13.70 -0.98 1.87
C ALA A 74 13.24 0.02 0.79
N VAL A 75 11.94 0.35 0.76
CA VAL A 75 11.41 1.41 -0.13
C VAL A 75 12.03 2.76 0.19
N ALA A 76 12.07 3.15 1.46
CA ALA A 76 12.63 4.42 1.90
C ALA A 76 14.16 4.52 1.65
N GLN A 77 14.86 3.40 1.56
CA GLN A 77 16.30 3.35 1.25
C GLN A 77 16.59 3.24 -0.25
N SER A 78 15.61 2.84 -1.06
CA SER A 78 15.80 2.69 -2.50
C SER A 78 16.13 4.02 -3.19
N THR A 79 17.05 3.96 -4.15
CA THR A 79 17.58 5.10 -4.91
C THR A 79 17.31 5.01 -6.41
N VAL A 80 16.79 3.88 -6.90
CA VAL A 80 16.30 3.76 -8.27
C VAL A 80 15.06 4.65 -8.53
N PRO A 81 14.74 4.98 -9.80
CA PRO A 81 13.52 5.71 -10.11
C PRO A 81 12.25 4.90 -9.85
N TRP A 82 11.24 5.53 -9.23
CA TRP A 82 9.91 4.94 -9.04
C TRP A 82 8.84 5.67 -9.85
N CYS A 83 7.94 4.88 -10.43
CA CYS A 83 6.65 5.32 -10.93
C CYS A 83 5.54 4.51 -10.26
N THR A 84 4.68 5.17 -9.49
CA THR A 84 3.59 4.54 -8.75
C THR A 84 2.26 5.01 -9.32
N VAL A 85 1.39 4.05 -9.65
CA VAL A 85 0.03 4.30 -10.12
C VAL A 85 -0.94 3.71 -9.11
N ILE A 86 -1.70 4.56 -8.45
CA ILE A 86 -2.80 4.15 -7.57
C ILE A 86 -3.98 3.79 -8.47
N LEU A 87 -4.29 2.50 -8.55
CA LEU A 87 -5.39 1.99 -9.37
C LEU A 87 -6.73 2.15 -8.64
N ARG A 88 -6.75 1.81 -7.34
CA ARG A 88 -7.95 1.88 -6.51
C ARG A 88 -7.61 2.16 -5.05
N LYS A 89 -7.42 1.16 -4.19
CA LYS A 89 -7.24 1.38 -2.74
C LYS A 89 -5.79 1.71 -2.40
N ALA A 90 -5.56 2.69 -1.53
CA ALA A 90 -4.26 2.93 -0.91
C ALA A 90 -4.45 3.51 0.51
N PHE A 91 -4.58 2.62 1.49
CA PHE A 91 -4.91 3.01 2.87
C PHE A 91 -3.84 2.65 3.90
N GLY A 92 -3.75 3.51 4.92
CA GLY A 92 -2.89 3.32 6.08
C GLY A 92 -1.41 3.25 5.75
N VAL A 93 -0.65 2.66 6.66
CA VAL A 93 0.81 2.56 6.55
C VAL A 93 1.24 1.77 5.31
N ALA A 94 0.54 0.68 4.98
CA ALA A 94 0.81 -0.08 3.76
C ALA A 94 0.53 0.75 2.50
N GLY A 95 -0.55 1.53 2.48
CA GLY A 95 -0.88 2.48 1.41
C GLY A 95 0.19 3.55 1.16
N GLY A 96 0.93 3.93 2.21
CA GLY A 96 2.07 4.85 2.14
C GLY A 96 3.37 4.20 1.62
N GLY A 97 3.47 2.87 1.63
CA GLY A 97 4.69 2.08 1.37
C GLY A 97 5.15 1.96 -0.07
N HIS A 98 4.76 2.90 -0.92
CA HIS A 98 4.85 2.76 -2.37
C HIS A 98 5.77 3.81 -3.01
N GLN A 99 6.56 4.52 -2.21
CA GLN A 99 7.55 5.50 -2.69
C GLN A 99 8.54 5.87 -1.57
N ASN A 100 9.74 6.32 -1.97
CA ASN A 100 10.66 7.01 -1.07
C ASN A 100 10.25 8.48 -0.95
N ALA A 101 9.74 8.90 0.22
CA ALA A 101 9.22 10.25 0.41
C ALA A 101 10.28 11.37 0.30
N ASP A 102 11.56 11.04 0.49
CA ASP A 102 12.67 12.01 0.46
C ASP A 102 13.25 12.21 -0.96
N ARG A 103 12.69 11.53 -1.96
CA ARG A 103 13.15 11.58 -3.35
C ARG A 103 12.02 11.93 -4.29
N PHE A 104 12.37 12.45 -5.46
CA PHE A 104 11.41 12.66 -6.52
C PHE A 104 10.93 11.32 -7.08
N ASN A 105 9.62 11.11 -7.11
CA ASN A 105 8.99 9.93 -7.69
C ASN A 105 7.80 10.38 -8.56
N PHE A 106 7.53 9.64 -9.63
CA PHE A 106 6.30 9.84 -10.37
C PHE A 106 5.16 9.14 -9.65
N ARG A 107 4.12 9.88 -9.27
CA ARG A 107 2.93 9.30 -8.62
C ARG A 107 1.68 9.77 -9.32
N TYR A 108 0.93 8.81 -9.84
CA TYR A 108 -0.34 9.03 -10.52
C TYR A 108 -1.45 8.32 -9.78
N ALA A 109 -2.66 8.86 -9.87
CA ALA A 109 -3.87 8.26 -9.34
C ALA A 109 -4.90 8.17 -10.46
N TRP A 110 -5.50 7.00 -10.63
CA TRP A 110 -6.67 6.87 -11.49
C TRP A 110 -7.89 7.54 -10.87
N PRO A 111 -8.93 7.89 -11.67
CA PRO A 111 -10.19 8.40 -11.12
C PRO A 111 -10.87 7.46 -10.13
N SER A 112 -10.58 6.16 -10.19
CA SER A 112 -11.04 5.13 -9.26
C SER A 112 -10.26 5.08 -7.95
N ALA A 113 -9.21 5.88 -7.79
CA ALA A 113 -8.34 5.82 -6.63
C ALA A 113 -9.03 6.40 -5.39
N GLN A 114 -8.92 5.65 -4.30
CA GLN A 114 -9.39 5.98 -2.95
C GLN A 114 -8.20 5.78 -2.01
N TRP A 115 -7.77 6.84 -1.33
CA TRP A 115 -6.59 6.80 -0.47
C TRP A 115 -6.77 7.63 0.78
N GLY A 116 -6.01 7.32 1.81
CA GLY A 116 -6.06 8.04 3.08
C GLY A 116 -5.47 7.23 4.23
N SER A 117 -5.60 7.78 5.44
CA SER A 117 -5.14 7.07 6.65
C SER A 117 -6.00 5.82 6.92
N LEU A 118 -7.31 5.94 6.74
CA LEU A 118 -8.30 4.89 7.00
C LEU A 118 -9.38 4.94 5.91
N PRO A 119 -10.08 3.82 5.63
CA PRO A 119 -11.33 3.85 4.89
C PRO A 119 -12.34 4.82 5.54
N ILE A 120 -13.19 5.44 4.73
CA ILE A 120 -14.08 6.51 5.17
C ILE A 120 -15.07 6.01 6.24
N GLU A 121 -15.53 4.78 6.11
CA GLU A 121 -16.48 4.15 7.03
C GLU A 121 -15.88 4.04 8.44
N GLY A 122 -14.63 3.56 8.54
CA GLY A 122 -13.91 3.50 9.81
C GLY A 122 -13.56 4.88 10.37
N GLY A 123 -13.33 5.87 9.49
CA GLY A 123 -13.11 7.25 9.90
C GLY A 123 -14.36 7.90 10.51
N LEU A 124 -15.53 7.68 9.89
CA LEU A 124 -16.82 8.17 10.37
C LEU A 124 -17.18 7.55 11.71
N GLU A 125 -17.03 6.23 11.85
CA GLU A 125 -17.32 5.53 13.11
C GLU A 125 -16.50 6.10 14.26
N VAL A 126 -15.21 6.37 14.05
CA VAL A 126 -14.34 6.91 15.13
C VAL A 126 -14.62 8.38 15.43
N ALA A 127 -14.80 9.19 14.39
CA ALA A 127 -14.92 10.65 14.55
C ALA A 127 -16.31 11.09 15.05
N TYR A 128 -17.37 10.41 14.62
CA TYR A 128 -18.76 10.86 14.81
C TYR A 128 -19.62 9.87 15.58
N LYS A 129 -19.02 8.88 16.27
CA LYS A 129 -19.76 7.83 16.99
C LYS A 129 -20.93 8.36 17.81
N ALA A 130 -20.66 9.34 18.67
CA ALA A 130 -21.66 9.88 19.59
C ALA A 130 -22.78 10.62 18.85
N GLU A 131 -22.48 11.29 17.74
CA GLU A 131 -23.46 12.01 16.93
C GLU A 131 -24.34 11.04 16.14
N ILE A 132 -23.74 9.98 15.58
CA ILE A 132 -24.45 8.90 14.87
C ILE A 132 -25.38 8.15 15.83
N GLU A 133 -24.92 7.79 17.04
CA GLU A 133 -25.74 7.10 18.04
C GLU A 133 -26.88 7.96 18.60
N ALA A 134 -26.72 9.29 18.61
CA ALA A 134 -27.75 10.23 19.07
C ALA A 134 -28.72 10.67 17.96
N ALA A 135 -28.45 10.32 16.70
CA ALA A 135 -29.29 10.68 15.57
C ALA A 135 -30.66 9.99 15.62
N SER A 136 -31.69 10.68 15.13
CA SER A 136 -33.04 10.11 14.99
C SER A 136 -33.12 8.97 13.97
N ASP A 137 -32.19 8.93 13.02
CA ASP A 137 -32.01 7.85 12.05
C ASP A 137 -30.50 7.57 11.87
N PRO A 138 -29.92 6.68 12.69
CA PRO A 138 -28.49 6.37 12.65
C PRO A 138 -28.01 5.73 11.33
N ASP A 139 -28.91 5.09 10.57
CA ASP A 139 -28.57 4.35 9.34
C ASP A 139 -28.57 5.24 8.08
N ALA A 140 -29.02 6.49 8.20
CA ALA A 140 -29.06 7.46 7.09
C ALA A 140 -27.76 8.24 6.87
N ALA A 141 -26.75 8.05 7.72
CA ALA A 141 -25.47 8.78 7.73
C ALA A 141 -24.39 8.14 6.84
#